data_AF-A0A517ZX63-F1
#
_entry.id   AF-A0A517ZX63-F1
#
_cell.length_a   1.000
_cell.length_b   1.000
_cell.length_c   1.000
_cell.angle_alpha   90.00
_cell.angle_beta   90.00
_cell.angle_gamma   90.00
#
_symmetry.space_group_name_H-M   'P 1'
#
loop_
_entity.id
_entity.type
_entity.pdbx_description
1 polymer ?
#
loop_
_entity_poly.entity_id
_entity_poly.type
_entity_poly.pdbx_seq_one_letter_code
_entity_poly.pdbx_strand_id
1 'polypeptide(L)'
;MHPALWKLLRLRYRANLRRTLSGLKSVRGAITFCCGAMMLVLMLGSNVFVLLSTPHEPQTELLRTMVPVFLLGFTLLSLNSSAKLQAIHFWPAEVDFLFAGPFARRELLYYKIAGNVVGAVFLSLLFSTWTTRYAVSWWFVIAGLFLAICFVQLLQIAFVLVVQTLSEHGVSLSRKLILLAVGVVLAIAVWNGLEARQGDRPQDYVNAVRQTTAGVVLLAPFDIYGRVMAAEHVFPDFVLWASAAAAINAALVLLIVQLDANYLESSVAGSQAVYQRMQRMRSGNFKFTASEGSVRRRLPQFPRLGGVGTIARRQFTKALRSSMWVPLIMIFAGGGVVLFLVHKMEGENLVGVLVGASVYCTFIFSSLFPFDFRGDLEQMELLKQLPLRPIAIAAGELAAPIILVTLLQLVLFVVVAVITGNVLVAGLAGVFVVPLNVLLYGVENVTFLIYPVRIAASTPGDFQHFGRQMMMMMAKMLFLAVIVGFATAGGVAAYVLLGKSTAAGLIVAWCLLMLGVAGILPLVAWAFQRFDVSRSLAS
;
A
#
# COMPACT_ATOMS: atom_id res chain seq x y z
N MET A 1 -8.24 -4.01 -32.19
CA MET A 1 -8.23 -2.61 -31.74
C MET A 1 -8.19 -1.71 -32.96
N HIS A 2 -9.18 -0.84 -33.11
CA HIS A 2 -9.21 0.18 -34.15
C HIS A 2 -7.92 1.04 -34.15
N PRO A 3 -7.33 1.35 -35.31
CA PRO A 3 -6.07 2.12 -35.41
C PRO A 3 -6.15 3.51 -34.77
N ALA A 4 -7.34 4.11 -34.70
CA ALA A 4 -7.56 5.38 -34.01
C ALA A 4 -7.29 5.31 -32.49
N LEU A 5 -7.65 4.21 -31.83
CA LEU A 5 -7.40 4.00 -30.40
C LEU A 5 -5.90 3.81 -30.12
N TRP A 6 -5.19 3.10 -31.01
CA TRP A 6 -3.74 3.00 -30.97
C TRP A 6 -3.06 4.36 -31.14
N LYS A 7 -3.54 5.18 -32.08
CA LYS A 7 -3.07 6.55 -32.28
C LYS A 7 -3.32 7.40 -31.03
N LEU A 8 -4.51 7.30 -30.43
CA LEU A 8 -4.86 8.03 -29.21
C LEU A 8 -3.96 7.62 -28.04
N LEU A 9 -3.70 6.32 -27.87
CA LEU A 9 -2.78 5.81 -26.85
C LEU A 9 -1.36 6.38 -27.04
N ARG A 10 -0.85 6.37 -28.28
CA ARG A 10 0.45 6.97 -28.62
C ARG A 10 0.48 8.48 -28.37
N LEU A 11 -0.58 9.19 -28.74
CA LEU A 11 -0.71 10.63 -28.50
C LEU A 11 -0.75 10.95 -27.02
N ARG A 12 -1.45 10.13 -26.21
CA ARG A 12 -1.49 10.27 -24.75
C ARG A 12 -0.09 10.12 -24.15
N TYR A 13 0.67 9.09 -24.53
CA TYR A 13 2.04 8.92 -24.04
C TYR A 13 2.94 10.07 -24.48
N ARG A 14 2.85 10.50 -25.74
CA ARG A 14 3.63 11.64 -26.25
C ARG A 14 3.25 12.94 -25.55
N ALA A 15 1.97 13.16 -25.28
CA ALA A 15 1.48 14.33 -24.55
C ALA A 15 1.98 14.31 -23.11
N ASN A 16 1.99 13.17 -22.44
CA ASN A 16 2.49 13.05 -21.08
C ASN A 16 4.02 13.29 -21.01
N LEU A 17 4.77 12.77 -21.98
CA LEU A 17 6.20 13.02 -22.10
C LEU A 17 6.49 14.49 -22.41
N ARG A 18 5.75 15.11 -23.34
CA ARG A 18 5.85 16.54 -23.63
C ARG A 18 5.48 17.38 -22.41
N ARG A 19 4.44 17.01 -21.65
CA ARG A 19 4.03 17.71 -20.42
C ARG A 19 5.15 17.65 -19.38
N THR A 20 5.71 16.46 -19.15
CA THR A 20 6.85 16.26 -18.24
C THR A 20 8.03 17.13 -18.65
N LEU A 21 8.43 17.09 -19.92
CA LEU A 21 9.53 17.90 -20.46
C LEU A 21 9.25 19.40 -20.42
N SER A 22 8.01 19.82 -20.71
CA SER A 22 7.62 21.23 -20.62
C SER A 22 7.59 21.73 -19.17
N GLY A 23 7.31 20.84 -18.23
CA GLY A 23 7.37 21.09 -16.80
C GLY A 23 8.76 21.48 -16.33
N LEU A 24 9.81 20.93 -16.95
CA LEU A 24 11.21 21.28 -16.70
C LEU A 24 11.54 22.75 -17.03
N LYS A 25 10.73 23.40 -17.88
CA LYS A 25 10.93 24.82 -18.20
C LYS A 25 10.59 25.73 -17.01
N SER A 26 9.79 25.27 -16.06
CA SER A 26 9.51 26.00 -14.83
C SER A 26 10.54 25.66 -13.76
N VAL A 27 11.04 26.66 -13.02
CA VAL A 27 12.03 26.44 -11.93
C VAL A 27 11.51 25.41 -10.92
N ARG A 28 10.24 25.52 -10.51
CA ARG A 28 9.60 24.57 -9.59
C ARG A 28 9.54 23.16 -10.18
N GLY A 29 9.21 23.03 -11.46
CA GLY A 29 9.12 21.74 -12.14
C GLY A 29 10.49 21.10 -12.43
N ALA A 30 11.52 21.90 -12.65
CA ALA A 30 12.89 21.43 -12.75
C ALA A 30 13.37 20.86 -11.40
N ILE A 31 13.14 21.59 -10.30
CA ILE A 31 13.48 21.13 -8.94
C ILE A 31 12.74 19.82 -8.62
N THR A 32 11.42 19.75 -8.85
CA THR A 32 10.65 18.54 -8.54
C THR A 32 11.11 17.33 -9.35
N PHE A 33 11.46 17.53 -10.63
CA PHE A 33 11.98 16.49 -11.49
C PHE A 33 13.38 16.05 -11.05
N CYS A 34 14.30 16.98 -10.81
CA CYS A 34 15.66 16.68 -10.36
C CYS A 34 15.64 15.92 -9.04
N CYS A 35 14.82 16.32 -8.07
CA CYS A 35 14.67 15.59 -6.81
C CYS A 35 14.08 14.19 -7.03
N GLY A 36 13.06 14.05 -7.89
CA GLY A 36 12.48 12.74 -8.24
C GLY A 36 13.48 11.81 -8.92
N ALA A 37 14.25 12.33 -9.88
CA ALA A 37 15.29 11.61 -10.60
C ALA A 37 16.44 11.21 -9.66
N MET A 38 16.92 12.13 -8.82
CA MET A 38 17.95 11.86 -7.81
C MET A 38 17.50 10.74 -6.86
N MET A 39 16.25 10.77 -6.39
CA MET A 39 15.72 9.72 -5.52
C MET A 39 15.62 8.37 -6.24
N LEU A 40 15.20 8.36 -7.51
CA LEU A 40 15.21 7.14 -8.34
C LEU A 40 16.64 6.61 -8.50
N VAL A 41 17.62 7.48 -8.75
CA VAL A 41 19.04 7.10 -8.85
C VAL A 41 19.56 6.58 -7.52
N LEU A 42 19.22 7.19 -6.38
CA LEU A 42 19.62 6.67 -5.08
C LEU A 42 18.98 5.31 -4.79
N MET A 43 17.69 5.16 -5.09
CA MET A 43 16.96 3.91 -4.86
C MET A 43 17.44 2.78 -5.78
N LEU A 44 17.59 3.01 -7.07
CA LEU A 44 18.07 2.01 -8.02
C LEU A 44 19.58 1.79 -7.88
N GLY A 45 20.34 2.88 -7.75
CA GLY A 45 21.79 2.88 -7.66
C GLY A 45 22.31 2.18 -6.41
N SER A 46 21.64 2.32 -5.26
CA SER A 46 21.99 1.54 -4.07
C SER A 46 21.81 0.03 -4.27
N ASN A 47 20.73 -0.39 -4.92
CA ASN A 47 20.50 -1.81 -5.22
C ASN A 47 21.52 -2.36 -6.23
N VAL A 48 21.81 -1.58 -7.29
CA VAL A 48 22.84 -1.94 -8.28
C VAL A 48 24.23 -1.96 -7.64
N PHE A 49 24.54 -0.99 -6.79
CA PHE A 49 25.81 -0.92 -6.07
C PHE A 49 26.02 -2.16 -5.18
N VAL A 50 25.00 -2.57 -4.43
CA VAL A 50 25.04 -3.80 -3.63
C VAL A 50 25.24 -5.01 -4.55
N LEU A 51 24.48 -5.10 -5.66
CA LEU A 51 24.62 -6.20 -6.62
C LEU A 51 26.03 -6.32 -7.21
N LEU A 52 26.71 -5.19 -7.45
CA LEU A 52 28.07 -5.15 -7.98
C LEU A 52 29.14 -5.39 -6.90
N SER A 53 28.86 -5.01 -5.64
CA SER A 53 29.86 -5.02 -4.56
C SER A 53 29.89 -6.33 -3.78
N THR A 54 28.78 -7.06 -3.70
CA THR A 54 28.71 -8.33 -2.98
C THR A 54 28.64 -9.50 -3.96
N PRO A 55 29.58 -10.47 -3.91
CA PRO A 55 29.45 -11.74 -4.60
C PRO A 55 28.11 -12.38 -4.24
N HIS A 56 27.26 -12.63 -5.23
CA HIS A 56 25.90 -13.11 -5.00
C HIS A 56 25.76 -14.58 -5.37
N GLU A 57 25.44 -15.41 -4.39
CA GLU A 57 24.96 -16.78 -4.63
C GLU A 57 23.44 -16.77 -4.86
N PRO A 58 22.95 -17.21 -6.04
CA PRO A 58 21.54 -17.15 -6.38
C PRO A 58 20.71 -18.05 -5.46
N GLN A 59 19.81 -17.46 -4.69
CA GLN A 59 18.88 -18.16 -3.79
C GLN A 59 17.54 -18.45 -4.49
N THR A 60 17.57 -19.28 -5.53
CA THR A 60 16.39 -19.58 -6.37
C THR A 60 15.25 -20.22 -5.58
N GLU A 61 15.56 -21.06 -4.59
CA GLU A 61 14.56 -21.67 -3.71
C GLU A 61 13.73 -20.64 -2.95
N LEU A 62 14.38 -19.55 -2.51
CA LEU A 62 13.69 -18.51 -1.78
C LEU A 62 12.63 -17.80 -2.65
N LEU A 63 12.97 -17.54 -3.91
CA LEU A 63 12.02 -16.97 -4.87
C LEU A 63 10.84 -17.92 -5.10
N ARG A 64 11.09 -19.22 -5.27
CA ARG A 64 10.03 -20.23 -5.47
C ARG A 64 9.09 -20.31 -4.27
N THR A 65 9.60 -20.09 -3.07
CA THR A 65 8.81 -20.22 -1.84
C THR A 65 8.08 -18.93 -1.46
N MET A 66 8.73 -17.77 -1.59
CA MET A 66 8.19 -16.50 -1.09
C MET A 66 7.33 -15.74 -2.11
N VAL A 67 7.68 -15.79 -3.40
CA VAL A 67 6.95 -15.03 -4.43
C VAL A 67 5.46 -15.40 -4.48
N PRO A 68 5.06 -16.70 -4.41
CA PRO A 68 3.65 -17.07 -4.49
C PRO A 68 2.83 -16.52 -3.32
N VAL A 69 3.40 -16.57 -2.11
CA VAL A 69 2.78 -16.03 -0.90
C VAL A 69 2.65 -14.51 -0.99
N PHE A 70 3.70 -13.83 -1.47
CA PHE A 70 3.67 -12.38 -1.68
C PHE A 70 2.62 -11.97 -2.71
N LEU A 71 2.54 -12.67 -3.85
CA LEU A 71 1.54 -12.39 -4.88
C LEU A 71 0.11 -12.68 -4.40
N LEU A 72 -0.10 -13.74 -3.63
CA LEU A 72 -1.39 -14.01 -2.99
C LEU A 72 -1.77 -12.89 -2.01
N GLY A 73 -0.85 -12.49 -1.13
CA GLY A 73 -1.08 -11.37 -0.21
C GLY A 73 -1.39 -10.06 -0.95
N PHE A 74 -0.63 -9.76 -2.00
CA PHE A 74 -0.81 -8.57 -2.82
C PHE A 74 -2.13 -8.60 -3.62
N THR A 75 -2.53 -9.75 -4.18
CA THR A 75 -3.82 -9.89 -4.86
C THR A 75 -4.99 -9.70 -3.89
N LEU A 76 -4.96 -10.33 -2.71
CA LEU A 76 -6.01 -10.16 -1.71
C LEU A 76 -6.13 -8.70 -1.24
N LEU A 77 -4.98 -8.06 -1.02
CA LEU A 77 -4.94 -6.64 -0.67
C LEU A 77 -5.56 -5.77 -1.77
N SER A 78 -5.19 -6.03 -3.01
CA SER A 78 -5.65 -5.24 -4.15
C SER A 78 -7.12 -5.49 -4.50
N LEU A 79 -7.62 -6.72 -4.34
CA LEU A 79 -9.04 -7.06 -4.47
C LEU A 79 -9.91 -6.32 -3.45
N ASN A 80 -9.41 -6.18 -2.22
CA ASN A 80 -10.11 -5.45 -1.18
C ASN A 80 -10.07 -3.92 -1.40
N SER A 81 -8.96 -3.38 -1.91
CA SER A 81 -8.85 -1.95 -2.27
C SER A 81 -9.74 -1.59 -3.47
N SER A 82 -9.74 -2.44 -4.49
CA SER A 82 -10.56 -2.29 -5.70
C SER A 82 -12.06 -2.36 -5.40
N ALA A 83 -12.47 -2.84 -4.23
CA ALA A 83 -13.89 -2.88 -3.86
C ALA A 83 -14.57 -1.49 -3.81
N LYS A 84 -13.81 -0.39 -3.73
CA LYS A 84 -14.32 0.99 -3.82
C LYS A 84 -14.23 1.62 -5.21
N LEU A 85 -13.48 1.02 -6.14
CA LEU A 85 -13.22 1.56 -7.47
C LEU A 85 -13.76 0.58 -8.53
N GLN A 86 -14.55 1.09 -9.46
CA GLN A 86 -15.11 0.31 -10.57
C GLN A 86 -14.01 -0.42 -11.35
N ALA A 87 -14.32 -1.61 -11.87
CA ALA A 87 -13.38 -2.59 -12.47
C ALA A 87 -12.34 -1.93 -13.39
N ILE A 88 -12.76 -0.90 -14.13
CA ILE A 88 -11.96 -0.10 -15.02
C ILE A 88 -12.52 1.33 -14.95
N HIS A 89 -11.73 2.26 -14.42
CA HIS A 89 -12.10 3.68 -14.35
C HIS A 89 -11.74 4.39 -15.66
N PHE A 90 -12.73 4.84 -16.42
CA PHE A 90 -12.50 5.77 -17.53
C PHE A 90 -12.39 7.19 -17.00
N TRP A 91 -11.47 7.96 -17.57
CA TRP A 91 -11.42 9.40 -17.28
C TRP A 91 -12.68 10.07 -17.83
N PRO A 92 -13.20 11.15 -17.22
CA PRO A 92 -14.40 11.83 -17.74
C PRO A 92 -14.29 12.18 -19.22
N ALA A 93 -13.15 12.73 -19.64
CA ALA A 93 -12.88 13.00 -21.05
C ALA A 93 -12.83 11.71 -21.91
N GLU A 94 -12.34 10.59 -21.37
CA GLU A 94 -12.39 9.31 -22.09
C GLU A 94 -13.84 8.83 -22.24
N VAL A 95 -14.70 9.02 -21.24
CA VAL A 95 -16.12 8.67 -21.35
C VAL A 95 -16.77 9.50 -22.46
N ASP A 96 -16.63 10.82 -22.39
CA ASP A 96 -17.27 11.73 -23.35
C ASP A 96 -16.82 11.49 -24.80
N PHE A 97 -15.53 11.24 -25.03
CA PHE A 97 -14.99 11.03 -26.38
C PHE A 97 -15.04 9.59 -26.89
N LEU A 98 -14.80 8.59 -26.02
CA LEU A 98 -14.71 7.20 -26.46
C LEU A 98 -16.08 6.52 -26.53
N PHE A 99 -17.02 6.89 -25.65
CA PHE A 99 -18.35 6.26 -25.63
C PHE A 99 -19.29 6.88 -26.66
N ALA A 100 -19.06 8.14 -27.05
CA ALA A 100 -19.74 8.77 -28.18
C ALA A 100 -19.14 8.36 -29.54
N GLY A 101 -17.94 7.76 -29.55
CA GLY A 101 -17.27 7.32 -30.77
C GLY A 101 -17.79 5.99 -31.31
N PRO A 102 -17.60 5.70 -32.61
CA PRO A 102 -18.01 4.45 -33.24
C PRO A 102 -17.05 3.29 -32.90
N PHE A 103 -16.79 3.04 -31.62
CA PHE A 103 -15.88 1.99 -31.15
C PHE A 103 -16.66 0.85 -30.52
N ALA A 104 -16.27 -0.39 -30.82
CA ALA A 104 -16.88 -1.54 -30.17
C ALA A 104 -16.40 -1.66 -28.72
N ARG A 105 -17.27 -2.19 -27.84
CA ARG A 105 -17.03 -2.33 -26.39
C ARG A 105 -15.69 -3.02 -26.08
N ARG A 106 -15.43 -4.12 -26.80
CA ARG A 106 -14.19 -4.90 -26.71
C ARG A 106 -12.95 -4.07 -27.04
N GLU A 107 -13.05 -3.10 -27.95
CA GLU A 107 -11.93 -2.24 -28.32
C GLU A 107 -11.57 -1.24 -27.22
N LEU A 108 -12.57 -0.73 -26.50
CA LEU A 108 -12.37 0.12 -25.33
C LEU A 108 -11.69 -0.65 -24.18
N LEU A 109 -12.09 -1.91 -24.00
CA LEU A 109 -11.44 -2.81 -23.05
C LEU A 109 -9.97 -3.05 -23.41
N TYR A 110 -9.68 -3.41 -24.67
CA TYR A 110 -8.31 -3.59 -25.13
C TYR A 110 -7.48 -2.31 -25.02
N TYR A 111 -8.07 -1.15 -25.33
CA TYR A 111 -7.43 0.16 -25.13
C TYR A 111 -7.02 0.35 -23.67
N LYS A 112 -7.88 -0.03 -22.71
CA LYS A 112 -7.55 0.09 -21.29
C LYS A 112 -6.45 -0.89 -20.85
N ILE A 113 -6.59 -2.16 -21.22
CA ILE A 113 -5.60 -3.20 -20.88
C ILE A 113 -4.23 -2.80 -21.44
N ALA A 114 -4.18 -2.38 -22.71
CA ALA A 114 -2.96 -1.89 -23.35
C ALA A 114 -2.36 -0.66 -22.63
N GLY A 115 -3.22 0.26 -22.16
CA GLY A 115 -2.78 1.42 -21.38
C GLY A 115 -2.06 1.07 -20.07
N ASN A 116 -2.41 -0.05 -19.46
CA ASN A 116 -1.80 -0.52 -18.21
C ASN A 116 -0.45 -1.25 -18.43
N VAL A 117 -0.22 -1.80 -19.64
CA VAL A 117 1.02 -2.55 -19.97
C VAL A 117 2.27 -1.70 -19.76
N VAL A 118 2.25 -0.42 -20.17
CA VAL A 118 3.42 0.47 -19.99
C VAL A 118 3.73 0.69 -18.50
N GLY A 119 2.68 0.83 -17.67
CA GLY A 119 2.83 0.90 -16.22
C GLY A 119 3.41 -0.38 -15.64
N ALA A 120 2.95 -1.55 -16.12
CA ALA A 120 3.46 -2.85 -15.70
C ALA A 120 4.93 -3.06 -16.08
N VAL A 121 5.35 -2.66 -17.28
CA VAL A 121 6.77 -2.70 -17.72
C VAL A 121 7.64 -1.77 -16.86
N PHE A 122 7.18 -0.54 -16.61
CA PHE A 122 7.92 0.38 -15.76
C PHE A 122 8.08 -0.17 -14.33
N LEU A 123 7.00 -0.71 -13.77
CA LEU A 123 6.99 -1.26 -12.42
C LEU A 123 7.83 -2.56 -12.32
N SER A 124 7.81 -3.41 -13.35
CA SER A 124 8.64 -4.62 -13.39
C SER A 124 10.12 -4.27 -13.48
N LEU A 125 10.50 -3.26 -14.28
CA LEU A 125 11.88 -2.76 -14.32
C LEU A 125 12.32 -2.22 -12.96
N LEU A 126 11.47 -1.41 -12.30
CA LEU A 126 11.78 -0.84 -11.00
C LEU A 126 11.98 -1.94 -9.94
N PHE A 127 11.04 -2.87 -9.80
CA PHE A 127 11.15 -3.95 -8.81
C PHE A 127 12.19 -5.02 -9.17
N SER A 128 12.53 -5.19 -10.45
CA SER A 128 13.55 -6.18 -10.84
C SER A 128 14.89 -5.92 -10.15
N THR A 129 15.26 -4.66 -9.94
CA THR A 129 16.50 -4.30 -9.25
C THR A 129 16.56 -4.79 -7.81
N TRP A 130 15.42 -4.93 -7.14
CA TRP A 130 15.32 -5.46 -5.77
C TRP A 130 15.37 -6.98 -5.73
N THR A 131 14.81 -7.64 -6.74
CA THR A 131 14.65 -9.11 -6.79
C THR A 131 15.84 -9.81 -7.45
N THR A 132 16.63 -9.11 -8.27
CA THR A 132 17.78 -9.69 -8.99
C THR A 132 18.82 -10.31 -8.07
N ARG A 133 18.94 -9.80 -6.83
CA ARG A 133 19.78 -10.36 -5.76
C ARG A 133 19.34 -11.74 -5.24
N TYR A 134 18.43 -12.42 -5.92
CA TYR A 134 17.99 -13.77 -5.56
C TYR A 134 17.91 -14.69 -6.78
N ALA A 135 18.11 -14.17 -7.99
CA ALA A 135 17.90 -14.88 -9.23
C ALA A 135 19.20 -15.03 -10.01
N VAL A 136 19.26 -16.03 -10.88
CA VAL A 136 20.41 -16.29 -11.76
C VAL A 136 20.54 -15.20 -12.83
N SER A 137 19.42 -14.70 -13.35
CA SER A 137 19.40 -13.72 -14.44
C SER A 137 18.38 -12.62 -14.22
N TRP A 138 18.79 -11.37 -14.48
CA TRP A 138 17.93 -10.19 -14.41
C TRP A 138 16.74 -10.28 -15.38
N TRP A 139 16.94 -10.86 -16.56
CA TRP A 139 15.90 -10.96 -17.58
C TRP A 139 14.74 -11.85 -17.16
N PHE A 140 15.02 -12.95 -16.47
CA PHE A 140 13.98 -13.86 -15.94
C PHE A 140 13.13 -13.17 -14.88
N VAL A 141 13.77 -12.36 -14.03
CA VAL A 141 13.08 -11.55 -13.02
C VAL A 141 12.19 -10.49 -13.66
N ILE A 142 12.68 -9.75 -14.67
CA ILE A 142 11.86 -8.74 -15.36
C ILE A 142 10.63 -9.39 -15.99
N ALA A 143 10.83 -10.49 -16.73
CA ALA A 143 9.74 -11.20 -17.40
C ALA A 143 8.73 -11.78 -16.40
N GLY A 144 9.22 -12.42 -15.33
CA GLY A 144 8.38 -12.96 -14.26
C GLY A 144 7.58 -11.88 -13.54
N LEU A 145 8.21 -10.75 -13.20
CA LEU A 145 7.54 -9.61 -12.55
C LEU A 145 6.52 -8.96 -13.48
N PHE A 146 6.86 -8.78 -14.75
CA PHE A 146 5.92 -8.25 -15.74
C PHE A 146 4.67 -9.12 -15.87
N LEU A 147 4.86 -10.45 -16.02
CA LEU A 147 3.76 -11.40 -16.11
C LEU A 147 2.94 -11.46 -14.82
N ALA A 148 3.59 -11.39 -13.66
CA ALA A 148 2.91 -11.38 -12.36
C ALA A 148 2.09 -10.10 -12.13
N ILE A 149 2.62 -8.93 -12.49
CA ILE A 149 1.89 -7.65 -12.39
C ILE A 149 0.68 -7.66 -13.32
N CYS A 150 0.85 -8.13 -14.56
CA CYS A 150 -0.25 -8.30 -15.51
C CYS A 150 -1.32 -9.24 -14.94
N PHE A 151 -0.91 -10.39 -14.38
CA PHE A 151 -1.81 -11.34 -13.74
C PHE A 151 -2.64 -10.70 -12.63
N VAL A 152 -1.97 -10.02 -11.69
CA VAL A 152 -2.64 -9.35 -10.57
C VAL A 152 -3.67 -8.32 -11.05
N GLN A 153 -3.33 -7.53 -12.08
CA GLN A 153 -4.24 -6.54 -12.66
C GLN A 153 -5.43 -7.18 -13.39
N LEU A 154 -5.18 -8.19 -14.21
CA LEU A 154 -6.22 -8.90 -14.95
C LEU A 154 -7.15 -9.65 -14.00
N LEU A 155 -6.62 -10.31 -12.98
CA LEU A 155 -7.40 -11.01 -11.96
C LEU A 155 -8.33 -10.06 -11.21
N GLN A 156 -7.88 -8.83 -10.90
CA GLN A 156 -8.73 -7.82 -10.28
C GLN A 156 -9.90 -7.40 -11.18
N ILE A 157 -9.61 -7.13 -12.46
CA ILE A 157 -10.66 -6.77 -13.43
C ILE A 157 -11.65 -7.92 -13.57
N ALA A 158 -11.16 -9.15 -13.77
CA ALA A 158 -11.99 -10.35 -13.87
C ALA A 158 -12.85 -10.55 -12.62
N PHE A 159 -12.28 -10.41 -11.43
CA PHE A 159 -13.02 -10.54 -10.17
C PHE A 159 -14.16 -9.53 -10.05
N VAL A 160 -13.91 -8.25 -10.36
CA VAL A 160 -14.96 -7.24 -10.28
C VAL A 160 -16.07 -7.53 -11.30
N LEU A 161 -15.73 -7.93 -12.53
CA LEU A 161 -16.72 -8.31 -13.56
C LEU A 161 -17.55 -9.53 -13.15
N VAL A 162 -16.91 -10.57 -12.61
CA VAL A 162 -17.61 -11.77 -12.11
C VAL A 162 -18.57 -11.39 -11.00
N VAL A 163 -18.13 -10.59 -10.02
CA VAL A 163 -19.01 -10.16 -8.92
C VAL A 163 -20.17 -9.30 -9.42
N GLN A 164 -19.93 -8.41 -10.39
CA GLN A 164 -21.00 -7.61 -11.00
C GLN A 164 -22.02 -8.51 -11.70
N THR A 165 -21.54 -9.44 -12.52
CA THR A 165 -22.38 -10.39 -13.27
C THR A 165 -23.21 -11.26 -12.31
N LEU A 166 -22.61 -11.80 -11.26
CA LEU A 166 -23.32 -12.60 -10.24
C LEU A 166 -24.37 -11.77 -9.48
N SER A 167 -24.04 -10.50 -9.17
CA SER A 167 -24.96 -9.60 -8.48
C SER A 167 -26.19 -9.25 -9.34
N GLU A 168 -26.03 -9.18 -10.66
CA GLU A 168 -27.15 -8.95 -11.60
C GLU A 168 -28.08 -10.16 -11.68
N HIS A 169 -27.54 -11.39 -11.57
CA HIS A 169 -28.31 -12.63 -11.58
C HIS A 169 -29.03 -12.92 -10.25
N GLY A 170 -29.18 -11.93 -9.37
CA GLY A 170 -29.86 -12.08 -8.07
C GLY A 170 -29.05 -12.87 -7.03
N VAL A 171 -27.84 -13.32 -7.37
CA VAL A 171 -26.96 -13.99 -6.41
C VAL A 171 -26.30 -12.90 -5.56
N SER A 172 -26.87 -12.65 -4.39
CA SER A 172 -26.32 -11.72 -3.39
C SER A 172 -25.09 -12.32 -2.68
N LEU A 173 -24.18 -12.97 -3.43
CA LEU A 173 -22.87 -13.35 -2.93
C LEU A 173 -22.13 -12.06 -2.62
N SER A 174 -22.22 -11.64 -1.37
CA SER A 174 -21.47 -10.48 -0.93
C SER A 174 -19.99 -10.77 -1.16
N ARG A 175 -19.24 -9.82 -1.72
CA ARG A 175 -17.76 -9.87 -1.86
C ARG A 175 -17.07 -10.37 -0.59
N LYS A 176 -17.69 -10.06 0.56
CA LYS A 176 -17.28 -10.49 1.90
C LYS A 176 -17.29 -12.01 2.06
N LEU A 177 -18.23 -12.74 1.46
CA LEU A 177 -18.29 -14.20 1.51
C LEU A 177 -17.14 -14.84 0.74
N ILE A 178 -16.78 -14.33 -0.45
CA ILE A 178 -15.64 -14.85 -1.22
C ILE A 178 -14.34 -14.57 -0.45
N LEU A 179 -14.15 -13.35 0.04
CA LEU A 179 -12.98 -13.00 0.85
C LEU A 179 -12.93 -13.80 2.17
N LEU A 180 -14.07 -14.06 2.80
CA LEU A 180 -14.16 -14.88 4.01
C LEU A 180 -13.83 -16.34 3.70
N ALA A 181 -14.33 -16.90 2.59
CA ALA A 181 -14.00 -18.25 2.17
C ALA A 181 -12.50 -18.41 1.91
N VAL A 182 -11.90 -17.48 1.17
CA VAL A 182 -10.44 -17.48 0.95
C VAL A 182 -9.68 -17.29 2.26
N GLY A 183 -10.16 -16.41 3.16
CA GLY A 183 -9.59 -16.22 4.49
C GLY A 183 -9.66 -17.47 5.38
N VAL A 184 -10.74 -18.24 5.32
CA VAL A 184 -10.89 -19.50 6.04
C VAL A 184 -9.95 -20.55 5.47
N VAL A 185 -9.86 -20.70 4.15
CA VAL A 185 -8.91 -21.62 3.49
C VAL A 185 -7.47 -21.27 3.87
N LEU A 186 -7.14 -19.98 3.90
CA LEU A 186 -5.84 -19.49 4.38
C LEU A 186 -5.59 -19.85 5.84
N ALA A 187 -6.56 -19.61 6.73
CA ALA A 187 -6.43 -19.90 8.15
C ALA A 187 -6.21 -21.41 8.38
N ILE A 188 -6.93 -22.27 7.65
CA ILE A 188 -6.75 -23.73 7.70
C ILE A 188 -5.35 -24.11 7.20
N ALA A 189 -4.91 -23.57 6.07
CA ALA A 189 -3.59 -23.85 5.52
C ALA A 189 -2.46 -23.44 6.49
N VAL A 190 -2.60 -22.30 7.16
CA VAL A 190 -1.65 -21.81 8.17
C VAL A 190 -1.67 -22.68 9.42
N TRP A 191 -2.87 -23.00 9.93
CA TRP A 191 -3.02 -23.85 11.12
C TRP A 191 -2.36 -25.21 10.94
N ASN A 192 -2.66 -25.88 9.82
CA ASN A 192 -2.10 -27.19 9.50
C ASN A 192 -0.58 -27.10 9.26
N GLY A 193 -0.09 -26.01 8.67
CA GLY A 193 1.34 -25.78 8.47
C GLY A 193 2.10 -25.53 9.79
N LEU A 194 1.44 -24.94 10.80
CA LEU A 194 2.02 -24.77 12.13
C LEU A 194 2.17 -26.12 12.85
N GLU A 195 1.19 -27.02 12.73
CA GLU A 195 1.24 -28.36 13.32
C GLU A 195 2.25 -29.28 12.63
N ALA A 196 2.41 -29.16 11.31
CA ALA A 196 3.29 -30.02 10.50
C ALA A 196 4.78 -29.59 10.50
N ARG A 197 5.15 -28.55 11.25
CA ARG A 197 6.51 -27.99 11.24
C ARG A 197 7.52 -28.95 11.87
N GLN A 198 8.59 -29.28 11.14
CA GLN A 198 9.72 -30.09 11.61
C GLN A 198 11.08 -29.35 11.63
N GLY A 199 11.09 -28.03 11.68
CA GLY A 199 12.34 -27.26 11.67
C GLY A 199 12.17 -25.82 12.10
N ASP A 200 13.26 -25.18 12.54
CA ASP A 200 13.17 -23.85 13.11
C ASP A 200 13.11 -22.71 12.09
N ARG A 201 13.25 -22.99 10.79
CA ARG A 201 13.34 -21.95 9.74
C ARG A 201 11.95 -21.47 9.30
N PRO A 202 11.70 -20.16 9.11
CA PRO A 202 10.50 -19.61 8.44
C PRO A 202 10.24 -20.18 7.05
N GLN A 203 11.30 -20.57 6.35
CA GLN A 203 11.16 -21.29 5.07
C GLN A 203 10.47 -22.62 5.29
N ASP A 204 10.76 -23.33 6.39
CA ASP A 204 10.11 -24.59 6.76
C ASP A 204 8.63 -24.37 7.06
N TYR A 205 8.23 -23.23 7.65
CA TYR A 205 6.81 -22.89 7.83
C TYR A 205 6.10 -22.69 6.50
N VAL A 206 6.67 -21.88 5.59
CA VAL A 206 6.04 -21.65 4.29
C VAL A 206 6.02 -22.93 3.47
N ASN A 207 7.07 -23.75 3.57
CA ASN A 207 7.13 -25.08 2.94
C ASN A 207 6.08 -26.03 3.55
N ALA A 208 5.91 -26.04 4.87
CA ALA A 208 4.87 -26.83 5.54
C ALA A 208 3.47 -26.41 5.08
N VAL A 209 3.18 -25.11 5.01
CA VAL A 209 1.92 -24.59 4.47
C VAL A 209 1.75 -25.00 2.99
N ARG A 210 2.80 -24.91 2.18
CA ARG A 210 2.79 -25.32 0.77
C ARG A 210 2.58 -26.82 0.56
N GLN A 211 2.94 -27.65 1.54
CA GLN A 211 2.71 -29.10 1.48
C GLN A 211 1.28 -29.49 1.85
N THR A 212 0.51 -28.59 2.50
CA THR A 212 -0.92 -28.84 2.76
C THR A 212 -1.74 -28.81 1.48
N THR A 213 -2.76 -29.66 1.36
CA THR A 213 -3.67 -29.67 0.18
C THR A 213 -4.30 -28.30 -0.08
N ALA A 214 -4.70 -27.60 0.99
CA ALA A 214 -5.24 -26.25 0.90
C ALA A 214 -4.20 -25.24 0.38
N GLY A 215 -2.96 -25.31 0.87
CA GLY A 215 -1.86 -24.47 0.41
C GLY A 215 -1.48 -24.72 -1.05
N VAL A 216 -1.42 -25.97 -1.49
CA VAL A 216 -1.17 -26.33 -2.90
C VAL A 216 -2.23 -25.71 -3.80
N VAL A 217 -3.51 -25.93 -3.51
CA VAL A 217 -4.63 -25.42 -4.34
C VAL A 217 -4.63 -23.89 -4.38
N LEU A 218 -4.38 -23.25 -3.24
CA LEU A 218 -4.43 -21.79 -3.12
C LEU A 218 -3.23 -21.10 -3.77
N LEU A 219 -2.02 -21.67 -3.63
CA LEU A 219 -0.78 -21.08 -4.14
C LEU A 219 -0.46 -21.51 -5.58
N ALA A 220 -1.07 -22.58 -6.10
CA ALA A 220 -0.84 -23.09 -7.46
C ALA A 220 -0.82 -22.02 -8.57
N PRO A 221 -1.82 -21.11 -8.70
CA PRO A 221 -1.80 -20.11 -9.76
C PRO A 221 -0.68 -19.07 -9.58
N PHE A 222 -0.18 -18.88 -8.36
CA PHE A 222 0.89 -17.94 -8.04
C PHE A 222 2.29 -18.58 -8.15
N ASP A 223 2.39 -19.89 -7.94
CA ASP A 223 3.63 -20.68 -7.97
C ASP A 223 4.35 -20.56 -9.31
N ILE A 224 3.58 -20.53 -10.40
CA ILE A 224 4.08 -20.41 -11.77
C ILE A 224 4.95 -19.15 -11.92
N TYR A 225 4.53 -18.01 -11.39
CA TYR A 225 5.31 -16.76 -11.49
C TYR A 225 6.60 -16.81 -10.66
N GLY A 226 6.58 -17.48 -9.50
CA GLY A 226 7.78 -17.73 -8.71
C GLY A 226 8.79 -18.59 -9.48
N ARG A 227 8.32 -19.62 -10.19
CA ARG A 227 9.17 -20.48 -11.03
C ARG A 227 9.77 -19.74 -12.24
N VAL A 228 9.04 -18.82 -12.86
CA VAL A 228 9.59 -17.96 -13.93
C VAL A 228 10.76 -17.12 -13.42
N MET A 229 10.61 -16.49 -12.25
CA MET A 229 11.67 -15.65 -11.68
C MET A 229 12.87 -16.47 -11.19
N ALA A 230 12.63 -17.70 -10.74
CA ALA A 230 13.62 -18.62 -10.19
C ALA A 230 14.15 -19.64 -11.20
N ALA A 231 13.97 -19.38 -12.50
CA ALA A 231 14.51 -20.22 -13.56
C ALA A 231 16.04 -20.12 -13.60
N GLU A 232 16.70 -21.27 -13.79
CA GLU A 232 18.16 -21.35 -13.88
C GLU A 232 18.61 -21.37 -15.34
N HIS A 233 17.82 -22.02 -16.21
CA HIS A 233 18.11 -22.18 -17.63
C HIS A 233 17.03 -21.52 -18.51
N VAL A 234 17.45 -20.99 -19.67
CA VAL A 234 16.53 -20.42 -20.67
C VAL A 234 15.57 -21.50 -21.18
N PHE A 235 16.10 -22.68 -21.48
CA PHE A 235 15.33 -23.85 -21.88
C PHE A 235 15.81 -25.06 -21.08
N PRO A 236 14.90 -25.89 -20.53
CA PRO A 236 13.44 -25.85 -20.68
C PRO A 236 12.70 -24.94 -19.68
N ASP A 237 13.32 -24.60 -18.55
CA ASP A 237 12.63 -24.06 -17.38
C ASP A 237 11.94 -22.72 -17.66
N PHE A 238 12.69 -21.70 -18.08
CA PHE A 238 12.13 -20.37 -18.27
C PHE A 238 11.02 -20.35 -19.34
N VAL A 239 11.26 -20.94 -20.50
CA VAL A 239 10.28 -20.96 -21.61
C VAL A 239 9.00 -21.70 -21.21
N LEU A 240 9.10 -22.83 -20.50
CA LEU A 240 7.94 -23.60 -20.07
C LEU A 240 7.08 -22.82 -19.07
N TRP A 241 7.69 -22.27 -18.01
CA TRP A 241 6.94 -21.55 -16.99
C TRP A 241 6.44 -20.18 -17.49
N ALA A 242 7.23 -19.48 -18.32
CA ALA A 242 6.82 -18.20 -18.89
C ALA A 242 5.66 -18.36 -19.88
N SER A 243 5.66 -19.44 -20.67
CA SER A 243 4.54 -19.76 -21.57
C SER A 243 3.29 -20.16 -20.78
N ALA A 244 3.41 -20.93 -19.70
CA ALA A 244 2.30 -21.23 -18.79
C ALA A 244 1.72 -19.96 -18.14
N ALA A 245 2.57 -19.06 -17.63
CA ALA A 245 2.15 -17.77 -17.08
C ALA A 245 1.46 -16.89 -18.13
N ALA A 246 2.00 -16.83 -19.34
CA ALA A 246 1.39 -16.10 -20.45
C ALA A 246 0.03 -16.70 -20.85
N ALA A 247 -0.10 -18.03 -20.84
CA ALA A 247 -1.36 -18.73 -21.12
C ALA A 247 -2.43 -18.42 -20.07
N ILE A 248 -2.08 -18.37 -18.77
CA ILE A 248 -3.00 -17.95 -17.71
C ILE A 248 -3.45 -16.51 -17.90
N ASN A 249 -2.52 -15.60 -18.22
CA ASN A 249 -2.86 -14.21 -18.51
C ASN A 249 -3.77 -14.08 -19.73
N ALA A 250 -3.50 -14.85 -20.80
CA ALA A 250 -4.35 -14.89 -21.98
C ALA A 250 -5.75 -15.44 -21.65
N ALA A 251 -5.85 -16.50 -20.84
CA ALA A 251 -7.12 -17.04 -20.39
C ALA A 251 -7.93 -16.02 -19.57
N LEU A 252 -7.28 -15.24 -18.69
CA LEU A 252 -7.91 -14.14 -17.98
C LEU A 252 -8.40 -13.04 -18.92
N VAL A 253 -7.61 -12.66 -19.94
CA VAL A 253 -8.07 -11.69 -20.95
C VAL A 253 -9.29 -12.22 -21.70
N LEU A 254 -9.28 -13.49 -22.11
CA LEU A 254 -10.42 -14.13 -22.77
C LEU A 254 -11.67 -14.14 -21.86
N LEU A 255 -11.49 -14.48 -20.59
CA LEU A 255 -12.57 -14.46 -19.59
C LEU A 255 -13.16 -13.05 -19.44
N ILE A 256 -12.32 -12.02 -19.32
CA ILE A 256 -12.75 -10.61 -19.23
C ILE A 256 -13.55 -10.22 -20.48
N VAL A 257 -13.08 -10.60 -21.68
CA VAL A 257 -13.77 -10.32 -22.95
C VAL A 257 -15.10 -11.08 -23.06
N GLN A 258 -15.22 -12.27 -22.49
CA GLN A 258 -16.46 -13.06 -22.47
C GLN A 258 -17.48 -12.50 -21.47
N LEU A 259 -17.04 -11.97 -20.33
CA LEU A 259 -17.89 -11.37 -19.30
C LEU A 259 -18.42 -9.96 -19.66
N ASP A 260 -18.02 -9.39 -20.81
CA ASP A 260 -18.33 -8.02 -21.27
C ASP A 260 -19.81 -7.76 -21.64
N ALA A 261 -20.73 -8.70 -21.40
CA ALA A 261 -22.13 -8.57 -21.81
C ALA A 261 -22.86 -7.33 -21.21
N ASN A 262 -22.57 -6.96 -19.94
CA ASN A 262 -23.28 -5.91 -19.19
C ASN A 262 -22.38 -4.77 -18.65
N TYR A 263 -21.12 -4.70 -19.09
CA TYR A 263 -20.11 -3.82 -18.49
C TYR A 263 -20.27 -2.32 -18.82
N LEU A 264 -20.86 -1.97 -19.96
CA LEU A 264 -20.89 -0.59 -20.45
C LEU A 264 -21.93 0.28 -19.73
N GLU A 265 -23.09 -0.27 -19.41
CA GLU A 265 -24.14 0.45 -18.66
C GLU A 265 -23.73 0.68 -17.21
N SER A 266 -23.09 -0.30 -16.58
CA SER A 266 -22.59 -0.20 -15.20
C SER A 266 -21.37 0.74 -15.08
N SER A 267 -20.50 0.80 -16.09
CA SER A 267 -19.37 1.74 -16.13
C SER A 267 -19.78 3.17 -16.44
N VAL A 268 -20.82 3.40 -17.27
CA VAL A 268 -21.40 4.74 -17.50
C VAL A 268 -22.12 5.24 -16.25
N ALA A 269 -23.04 4.46 -15.68
CA ALA A 269 -23.76 4.86 -14.46
C ALA A 269 -22.79 5.10 -13.29
N GLY A 270 -21.75 4.27 -13.19
CA GLY A 270 -20.69 4.40 -12.21
C GLY A 270 -19.83 5.66 -12.37
N SER A 271 -19.44 5.98 -13.60
CA SER A 271 -18.63 7.17 -13.91
C SER A 271 -19.46 8.45 -13.75
N GLN A 272 -20.74 8.42 -14.15
CA GLN A 272 -21.69 9.51 -13.95
C GLN A 272 -21.96 9.75 -12.47
N ALA A 273 -22.08 8.73 -11.63
CA ALA A 273 -22.26 8.90 -10.19
C ALA A 273 -21.04 9.56 -9.51
N VAL A 274 -19.82 9.20 -9.94
CA VAL A 274 -18.58 9.84 -9.47
C VAL A 274 -18.51 11.29 -9.97
N TYR A 275 -18.87 11.53 -11.22
CA TYR A 275 -18.93 12.87 -11.79
C TYR A 275 -19.97 13.75 -11.08
N GLN A 276 -21.19 13.25 -10.86
CA GLN A 276 -22.23 13.95 -10.10
C GLN A 276 -21.78 14.23 -8.68
N ARG A 277 -21.04 13.33 -8.03
CA ARG A 277 -20.40 13.61 -6.73
C ARG A 277 -19.40 14.75 -6.84
N MET A 278 -18.46 14.69 -7.79
CA MET A 278 -17.47 15.75 -8.01
C MET A 278 -18.09 17.09 -8.38
N GLN A 279 -19.17 17.10 -9.15
CA GLN A 279 -19.88 18.30 -9.57
C GLN A 279 -20.69 18.90 -8.40
N ARG A 280 -21.34 18.05 -7.58
CA ARG A 280 -22.00 18.47 -6.34
C ARG A 280 -21.02 19.01 -5.30
N MET A 281 -19.78 18.51 -5.28
CA MET A 281 -18.70 19.08 -4.46
C MET A 281 -18.26 20.44 -4.98
N ARG A 282 -18.14 20.62 -6.31
CA ARG A 282 -17.76 21.90 -6.91
C ARG A 282 -18.83 22.98 -6.77
N SER A 283 -20.10 22.60 -6.72
CA SER A 283 -21.23 23.54 -6.60
C SER A 283 -21.48 24.03 -5.16
N GLY A 284 -20.63 23.69 -4.19
CA GLY A 284 -20.76 24.13 -2.79
C GLY A 284 -22.02 23.64 -2.06
N ASN A 285 -22.83 22.81 -2.71
CA ASN A 285 -24.18 22.43 -2.25
C ASN A 285 -24.19 20.99 -1.73
N PHE A 286 -23.22 20.68 -0.88
CA PHE A 286 -23.06 19.34 -0.32
C PHE A 286 -24.02 19.13 0.85
N LYS A 287 -25.23 18.64 0.56
CA LYS A 287 -26.13 18.11 1.59
C LYS A 287 -25.65 16.70 1.99
N PHE A 288 -25.45 16.49 3.28
CA PHE A 288 -25.10 15.21 3.89
C PHE A 288 -26.16 14.13 3.60
N THR A 289 -26.02 13.41 2.48
CA THR A 289 -26.63 12.09 2.34
C THR A 289 -25.58 11.07 2.73
N ALA A 290 -25.58 10.69 4.01
CA ALA A 290 -24.93 9.46 4.44
C ALA A 290 -25.51 8.33 3.59
N SER A 291 -24.65 7.55 2.92
CA SER A 291 -25.13 6.42 2.13
C SER A 291 -25.97 5.49 3.00
N GLU A 292 -27.27 5.43 2.72
CA GLU A 292 -28.18 4.46 3.29
C GLU A 292 -27.68 3.07 2.88
N GLY A 293 -27.40 2.20 3.86
CA GLY A 293 -27.15 0.78 3.57
C GLY A 293 -25.93 0.11 4.21
N SER A 294 -25.35 0.60 5.32
CA SER A 294 -24.37 -0.22 6.06
C SER A 294 -24.68 -0.32 7.56
N VAL A 295 -25.04 -1.53 7.98
CA VAL A 295 -25.14 -2.11 9.34
C VAL A 295 -24.76 -1.17 10.49
N ARG A 296 -25.72 -0.94 11.40
CA ARG A 296 -25.61 -0.14 12.65
C ARG A 296 -24.68 -0.79 13.70
N ARG A 297 -23.39 -0.98 13.40
CA ARG A 297 -22.41 -1.19 14.49
C ARG A 297 -22.17 0.14 15.18
N ARG A 298 -22.76 0.32 16.36
CA ARG A 298 -22.59 1.51 17.20
C ARG A 298 -21.41 1.28 18.13
N LEU A 299 -20.34 2.06 17.98
CA LEU A 299 -19.28 2.11 18.98
C LEU A 299 -19.81 2.73 20.29
N PRO A 300 -19.36 2.23 21.46
CA PRO A 300 -19.64 2.88 22.74
C PRO A 300 -19.13 4.33 22.74
N GLN A 301 -19.69 5.18 23.63
CA GLN A 301 -19.23 6.56 23.73
C GLN A 301 -17.88 6.60 24.43
N PHE A 302 -16.86 7.15 23.76
CA PHE A 302 -15.58 7.42 24.42
C PHE A 302 -15.72 8.60 25.40
N PRO A 303 -14.92 8.62 26.49
CA PRO A 303 -14.95 9.71 27.45
C PRO A 303 -14.69 11.06 26.76
N ARG A 304 -15.43 12.09 27.19
CA ARG A 304 -15.35 13.45 26.65
C ARG A 304 -14.09 14.14 27.20
N LEU A 305 -12.91 13.70 26.76
CA LEU A 305 -11.61 14.30 27.08
C LEU A 305 -11.42 15.64 26.35
N GLY A 306 -12.20 16.66 26.72
CA GLY A 306 -12.15 18.00 26.07
C GLY A 306 -12.52 17.99 24.58
N GLY A 307 -13.36 17.03 24.15
CA GLY A 307 -13.79 16.87 22.76
C GLY A 307 -13.01 15.82 21.96
N VAL A 308 -11.79 15.43 22.39
CA VAL A 308 -10.93 14.44 21.71
C VAL A 308 -11.70 13.13 21.46
N GLY A 309 -12.35 12.59 22.49
CA GLY A 309 -13.06 11.32 22.40
C GLY A 309 -14.20 11.29 21.37
N THR A 310 -14.83 12.44 21.10
CA THR A 310 -15.92 12.52 20.11
C THR A 310 -15.39 12.45 18.67
N ILE A 311 -14.27 13.13 18.40
CA ILE A 311 -13.60 13.10 17.10
C ILE A 311 -12.94 11.73 16.89
N ALA A 312 -12.28 11.20 17.91
CA ALA A 312 -11.72 9.85 17.87
C ALA A 312 -12.81 8.83 17.54
N ARG A 313 -13.97 8.89 18.19
CA ARG A 313 -15.12 8.00 17.88
C ARG A 313 -15.56 8.12 16.43
N ARG A 314 -15.59 9.34 15.87
CA ARG A 314 -15.91 9.56 14.45
C ARG A 314 -14.89 8.84 13.57
N GLN A 315 -13.60 8.99 13.83
CA GLN A 315 -12.56 8.34 13.04
C GLN A 315 -12.57 6.81 13.19
N PHE A 316 -12.73 6.29 14.41
CA PHE A 316 -12.90 4.85 14.62
C PHE A 316 -14.14 4.30 13.92
N THR A 317 -15.24 5.07 13.88
CA THR A 317 -16.44 4.67 13.12
C THR A 317 -16.16 4.66 11.62
N LYS A 318 -15.43 5.65 11.09
CA LYS A 318 -14.98 5.66 9.69
C LYS A 318 -14.08 4.46 9.40
N ALA A 319 -13.13 4.14 10.28
CA ALA A 319 -12.24 3.00 10.15
C ALA A 319 -12.99 1.66 10.21
N LEU A 320 -13.92 1.46 11.15
CA LEU A 320 -14.72 0.23 11.23
C LEU A 320 -15.69 0.04 10.07
N ARG A 321 -16.17 1.15 9.48
CA ARG A 321 -17.02 1.11 8.29
C ARG A 321 -16.20 0.93 7.02
N SER A 322 -14.94 1.34 7.03
CA SER A 322 -13.98 0.95 6.01
C SER A 322 -13.63 -0.53 6.19
N SER A 323 -13.40 -1.26 5.10
CA SER A 323 -13.27 -2.72 5.08
C SER A 323 -12.30 -3.25 6.17
N MET A 324 -12.85 -3.86 7.24
CA MET A 324 -12.12 -4.45 8.37
C MET A 324 -11.09 -5.53 7.98
N TRP A 325 -11.08 -5.97 6.72
CA TRP A 325 -10.20 -7.03 6.23
C TRP A 325 -8.81 -6.52 5.81
N VAL A 326 -8.64 -5.22 5.55
CA VAL A 326 -7.33 -4.72 5.09
C VAL A 326 -6.22 -4.76 6.16
N PRO A 327 -6.46 -4.39 7.44
CA PRO A 327 -5.46 -4.54 8.48
C PRO A 327 -5.04 -6.01 8.65
N LEU A 328 -5.96 -6.95 8.50
CA LEU A 328 -5.72 -8.38 8.65
C LEU A 328 -4.85 -8.94 7.50
N ILE A 329 -5.09 -8.49 6.27
CA ILE A 329 -4.24 -8.80 5.11
C ILE A 329 -2.85 -8.15 5.26
N MET A 330 -2.79 -6.94 5.81
CA MET A 330 -1.54 -6.24 6.13
C MET A 330 -0.73 -6.95 7.22
N ILE A 331 -1.36 -7.54 8.23
CA ILE A 331 -0.70 -8.41 9.21
C ILE A 331 -0.11 -9.65 8.53
N PHE A 332 -0.84 -10.27 7.61
CA PHE A 332 -0.36 -11.46 6.90
C PHE A 332 0.79 -11.14 5.94
N ALA A 333 0.65 -10.11 5.11
CA ALA A 333 1.67 -9.70 4.16
C ALA A 333 2.89 -9.08 4.86
N GLY A 334 2.67 -8.23 5.87
CA GLY A 334 3.73 -7.63 6.68
C GLY A 334 4.42 -8.68 7.54
N GLY A 335 3.66 -9.50 8.27
CA GLY A 335 4.16 -10.58 9.11
C GLY A 335 5.04 -11.57 8.35
N GLY A 336 4.65 -11.99 7.15
CA GLY A 336 5.51 -12.85 6.31
C GLY A 336 6.86 -12.22 5.97
N VAL A 337 6.89 -10.92 5.66
CA VAL A 337 8.13 -10.18 5.39
C VAL A 337 8.98 -9.99 6.65
N VAL A 338 8.35 -9.71 7.81
CA VAL A 338 9.09 -9.59 9.07
C VAL A 338 9.68 -10.93 9.47
N LEU A 339 8.91 -12.01 9.40
CA LEU A 339 9.40 -13.36 9.70
C LEU A 339 10.54 -13.77 8.77
N PHE A 340 10.47 -13.38 7.50
CA PHE A 340 11.56 -13.58 6.54
C PHE A 340 12.84 -12.80 6.92
N LEU A 341 12.72 -11.51 7.28
CA LEU A 341 13.86 -10.68 7.65
C LEU A 341 14.47 -11.08 9.00
N VAL A 342 13.64 -11.47 9.97
CA VAL A 342 14.06 -11.90 11.33
C VAL A 342 14.95 -13.12 11.24
N HIS A 343 14.75 -13.96 10.23
CA HIS A 343 15.51 -15.19 10.07
C HIS A 343 16.75 -15.06 9.19
N LYS A 344 16.77 -14.16 8.20
CA LYS A 344 18.00 -13.92 7.43
C LYS A 344 19.11 -13.32 8.31
N MET A 345 18.74 -12.64 9.39
CA MET A 345 19.69 -12.13 10.38
C MET A 345 19.76 -13.13 11.53
N GLU A 346 20.69 -14.09 11.45
CA GLU A 346 20.99 -15.04 12.53
C GLU A 346 21.26 -14.28 13.84
N GLY A 347 20.24 -14.16 14.70
CA GLY A 347 20.33 -13.76 16.11
C GLY A 347 20.80 -12.34 16.45
N GLU A 348 21.75 -11.75 15.71
CA GLU A 348 22.51 -10.58 16.17
C GLU A 348 21.77 -9.25 16.00
N ASN A 349 20.72 -9.18 15.16
CA ASN A 349 20.04 -7.91 14.87
C ASN A 349 18.50 -7.98 14.82
N LEU A 350 17.91 -8.87 15.63
CA LEU A 350 16.44 -8.98 15.78
C LEU A 350 15.77 -7.63 16.05
N VAL A 351 16.40 -6.80 16.88
CA VAL A 351 15.92 -5.45 17.22
C VAL A 351 15.83 -4.57 15.97
N GLY A 352 16.88 -4.54 15.14
CA GLY A 352 16.92 -3.75 13.91
C GLY A 352 15.84 -4.17 12.92
N VAL A 353 15.59 -5.47 12.80
CA VAL A 353 14.52 -6.00 11.95
C VAL A 353 13.14 -5.58 12.45
N LEU A 354 12.87 -5.72 13.76
CA LEU A 354 11.59 -5.33 14.34
C LEU A 354 11.33 -3.83 14.21
N VAL A 355 12.36 -2.99 14.39
CA VAL A 355 12.25 -1.54 14.19
C VAL A 355 11.98 -1.21 12.73
N GLY A 356 12.75 -1.79 11.80
CA GLY A 356 12.56 -1.56 10.35
C GLY A 356 11.19 -2.01 9.87
N ALA A 357 10.75 -3.19 10.31
CA ALA A 357 9.42 -3.72 10.08
C ALA A 357 8.32 -2.77 10.58
N SER A 358 8.48 -2.23 11.78
CA SER A 358 7.51 -1.33 12.39
C SER A 358 7.36 -0.05 11.58
N VAL A 359 8.49 0.60 11.27
CA VAL A 359 8.51 1.82 10.43
C VAL A 359 7.85 1.54 9.07
N TYR A 360 8.19 0.43 8.44
CA TYR A 360 7.63 0.05 7.14
C TYR A 360 6.13 -0.22 7.20
N CYS A 361 5.67 -0.99 8.19
CA CYS A 361 4.25 -1.24 8.44
C CYS A 361 3.48 0.07 8.64
N THR A 362 4.02 1.00 9.44
CA THR A 362 3.40 2.30 9.66
C THR A 362 3.33 3.11 8.37
N PHE A 363 4.40 3.12 7.57
CA PHE A 363 4.45 3.85 6.30
C PHE A 363 3.46 3.31 5.26
N ILE A 364 3.36 1.99 5.12
CA ILE A 364 2.36 1.38 4.23
C ILE A 364 0.96 1.69 4.74
N PHE A 365 0.69 1.46 6.03
CA PHE A 365 -0.64 1.66 6.59
C PHE A 365 -1.08 3.13 6.46
N SER A 366 -0.19 4.09 6.70
CA SER A 366 -0.48 5.51 6.53
C SER A 366 -0.70 5.92 5.07
N SER A 367 -0.04 5.25 4.13
CA SER A 367 -0.20 5.50 2.69
C SER A 367 -1.51 4.91 2.15
N LEU A 368 -1.91 3.74 2.62
CA LEU A 368 -3.13 3.06 2.18
C LEU A 368 -4.39 3.64 2.82
N PHE A 369 -4.29 4.15 4.05
CA PHE A 369 -5.43 4.59 4.84
C PHE A 369 -5.26 6.01 5.38
N PRO A 370 -5.74 7.03 4.66
CA PRO A 370 -5.82 8.39 5.17
C PRO A 370 -7.00 8.53 6.14
N PHE A 371 -6.93 7.92 7.33
CA PHE A 371 -7.89 8.10 8.43
C PHE A 371 -7.49 9.26 9.35
N ASP A 372 -7.15 10.39 8.75
CA ASP A 372 -6.68 11.59 9.43
C ASP A 372 -7.10 12.83 8.61
N PHE A 373 -6.45 13.98 8.82
CA PHE A 373 -6.75 15.20 8.06
C PHE A 373 -6.67 15.02 6.54
N ARG A 374 -5.92 14.03 6.04
CA ARG A 374 -5.84 13.72 4.59
C ARG A 374 -7.15 13.17 4.04
N GLY A 375 -7.87 12.38 4.83
CA GLY A 375 -9.19 11.85 4.47
C GLY A 375 -10.31 12.87 4.64
N ASP A 376 -10.10 13.86 5.50
CA ASP A 376 -11.09 14.86 5.90
C ASP A 376 -10.82 16.26 5.32
N LEU A 377 -10.06 16.34 4.24
CA LEU A 377 -9.75 17.60 3.54
C LEU A 377 -11.02 18.41 3.20
N GLU A 378 -12.08 17.73 2.74
CA GLU A 378 -13.37 18.36 2.41
C GLU A 378 -14.15 18.80 3.65
N GLN A 379 -13.86 18.24 4.83
CA GLN A 379 -14.54 18.53 6.09
C GLN A 379 -13.77 19.55 6.94
N MET A 380 -12.69 20.12 6.40
CA MET A 380 -11.79 21.00 7.14
C MET A 380 -12.49 22.27 7.64
N GLU A 381 -13.41 22.85 6.85
CA GLU A 381 -14.20 24.02 7.26
C GLU A 381 -15.09 23.69 8.47
N LEU A 382 -15.78 22.55 8.41
CA LEU A 382 -16.64 22.09 9.51
C LEU A 382 -15.82 21.82 10.77
N LEU A 383 -14.64 21.20 10.64
CA LEU A 383 -13.74 20.96 11.77
C LEU A 383 -13.30 22.26 12.44
N LYS A 384 -13.05 23.32 11.66
CA LYS A 384 -12.66 24.64 12.19
C LYS A 384 -13.81 25.39 12.86
N GLN A 385 -15.06 25.08 12.50
CA GLN A 385 -16.25 25.68 13.12
C GLN A 385 -16.58 25.05 14.49
N LEU A 386 -15.99 23.90 14.84
CA LEU A 386 -16.25 23.26 16.12
C LEU A 386 -15.69 24.10 17.28
N PRO A 387 -16.44 24.25 18.39
CA PRO A 387 -15.98 24.98 19.58
C PRO A 387 -15.01 24.12 20.41
N LEU A 388 -14.00 23.54 19.77
CA LEU A 388 -13.00 22.67 20.38
C LEU A 388 -11.62 23.28 20.21
N ARG A 389 -10.74 22.99 21.18
CA ARG A 389 -9.34 23.42 21.09
C ARG A 389 -8.67 22.71 19.89
N PRO A 390 -7.85 23.39 19.08
CA PRO A 390 -7.17 22.77 17.93
C PRO A 390 -6.31 21.56 18.27
N ILE A 391 -5.70 21.53 19.47
CA ILE A 391 -4.96 20.35 19.96
C ILE A 391 -5.90 19.17 20.19
N ALA A 392 -7.13 19.41 20.68
CA ALA A 392 -8.11 18.36 20.88
C ALA A 392 -8.61 17.78 19.55
N ILE A 393 -8.74 18.63 18.52
CA ILE A 393 -9.06 18.19 17.16
C ILE A 393 -7.91 17.36 16.61
N ALA A 394 -6.67 17.86 16.65
CA ALA A 394 -5.48 17.15 16.18
C ALA A 394 -5.31 15.78 16.86
N ALA A 395 -5.42 15.71 18.19
CA ALA A 395 -5.32 14.44 18.92
C ALA A 395 -6.47 13.48 18.56
N GLY A 396 -7.70 13.98 18.40
CA GLY A 396 -8.86 13.17 18.05
C GLY A 396 -8.77 12.59 16.63
N GLU A 397 -8.28 13.37 15.67
CA GLU A 397 -8.06 12.94 14.29
C GLU A 397 -6.98 11.86 14.19
N LEU A 398 -5.87 12.02 14.93
CA LEU A 398 -4.73 11.10 14.88
C LEU A 398 -4.95 9.82 15.72
N ALA A 399 -5.87 9.83 16.70
CA ALA A 399 -6.05 8.73 17.63
C ALA A 399 -6.39 7.40 16.93
N ALA A 400 -7.34 7.40 15.98
CA ALA A 400 -7.78 6.18 15.32
C ALA A 400 -6.65 5.51 14.49
N PRO A 401 -5.97 6.19 13.56
CA PRO A 401 -4.91 5.54 12.78
C PRO A 401 -3.75 5.09 13.66
N ILE A 402 -3.34 5.89 14.67
CA ILE A 402 -2.25 5.54 15.60
C ILE A 402 -2.58 4.29 16.40
N ILE A 403 -3.78 4.21 17.00
CA ILE A 403 -4.17 3.06 17.83
C ILE A 403 -4.31 1.82 16.96
N LEU A 404 -4.91 1.94 15.77
CA LEU A 404 -5.08 0.80 14.87
C LEU A 404 -3.74 0.22 14.42
N VAL A 405 -2.80 1.07 13.99
CA VAL A 405 -1.46 0.59 13.57
C VAL A 405 -0.66 0.04 14.75
N THR A 406 -0.80 0.64 15.93
CA THR A 406 -0.12 0.18 17.16
C THR A 406 -0.63 -1.21 17.53
N LEU A 407 -1.95 -1.42 17.57
CA LEU A 407 -2.52 -2.75 17.84
C LEU A 407 -2.05 -3.78 16.82
N LEU A 408 -1.97 -3.39 15.55
CA LEU A 408 -1.44 -4.23 14.47
C LEU A 408 -0.01 -4.70 14.75
N GLN A 409 0.86 -3.76 15.13
CA GLN A 409 2.27 -4.04 15.40
C GLN A 409 2.46 -4.82 16.70
N LEU A 410 1.66 -4.56 17.72
CA LEU A 410 1.67 -5.35 18.96
C LEU A 410 1.33 -6.82 18.68
N VAL A 411 0.31 -7.09 17.85
CA VAL A 411 -0.01 -8.46 17.42
C VAL A 411 1.18 -9.08 16.69
N LEU A 412 1.81 -8.33 15.77
CA LEU A 412 2.99 -8.80 15.05
C LEU A 412 4.18 -9.09 15.98
N PHE A 413 4.41 -8.26 16.99
CA PHE A 413 5.46 -8.50 17.99
C PHE A 413 5.16 -9.70 18.89
N VAL A 414 3.90 -9.93 19.24
CA VAL A 414 3.49 -11.15 19.97
C VAL A 414 3.78 -12.38 19.10
N VAL A 415 3.46 -12.35 17.81
CA VAL A 415 3.77 -13.44 16.89
C VAL A 415 5.28 -13.68 16.80
N VAL A 416 6.09 -12.62 16.67
CA VAL A 416 7.55 -12.74 16.67
C VAL A 416 8.07 -13.27 18.02
N ALA A 417 7.52 -12.83 19.15
CA ALA A 417 7.89 -13.30 20.48
C ALA A 417 7.64 -14.80 20.64
N VAL A 418 6.49 -15.29 20.16
CA VAL A 418 6.13 -16.71 20.19
C VAL A 418 7.06 -17.54 19.31
N ILE A 419 7.42 -17.03 18.12
CA ILE A 419 8.26 -17.77 17.17
C ILE A 419 9.74 -17.77 17.58
N THR A 420 10.25 -16.65 18.09
CA THR A 420 11.67 -16.51 18.48
C THR A 420 11.96 -16.86 19.92
N GLY A 421 10.92 -17.01 20.77
CA GLY A 421 11.05 -17.16 22.21
C GLY A 421 11.51 -15.88 22.94
N ASN A 422 11.80 -14.79 22.24
CA ASN A 422 12.40 -13.58 22.83
C ASN A 422 11.35 -12.53 23.23
N VAL A 423 10.64 -12.82 24.33
CA VAL A 423 9.56 -11.95 24.86
C VAL A 423 10.07 -10.57 25.26
N LEU A 424 11.30 -10.48 25.78
CA LEU A 424 11.86 -9.22 26.27
C LEU A 424 12.09 -8.23 25.12
N VAL A 425 12.69 -8.67 24.00
CA VAL A 425 12.92 -7.82 22.83
C VAL A 425 11.60 -7.36 22.21
N ALA A 426 10.62 -8.27 22.08
CA ALA A 426 9.30 -7.93 21.57
C ALA A 426 8.54 -6.96 22.49
N GLY A 427 8.65 -7.14 23.81
CA GLY A 427 8.07 -6.24 24.81
C GLY A 427 8.67 -4.83 24.75
N LEU A 428 10.01 -4.75 24.67
CA LEU A 428 10.70 -3.47 24.48
C LEU A 428 10.28 -2.80 23.17
N ALA A 429 10.23 -3.53 22.05
CA ALA A 429 9.75 -2.99 20.78
C ALA A 429 8.32 -2.44 20.90
N GLY A 430 7.43 -3.14 21.62
CA GLY A 430 6.06 -2.71 21.90
C GLY A 430 5.97 -1.36 22.62
N VAL A 431 6.87 -1.08 23.56
CA VAL A 431 6.89 0.19 24.30
C VAL A 431 7.32 1.38 23.40
N PHE A 432 8.24 1.15 22.47
CA PHE A 432 8.73 2.18 21.54
C PHE A 432 7.78 2.42 20.36
N VAL A 433 6.88 1.48 20.06
CA VAL A 433 6.03 1.57 18.86
C VAL A 433 5.02 2.72 18.95
N VAL A 434 4.49 2.99 20.13
CA VAL A 434 3.50 4.06 20.36
C VAL A 434 4.09 5.43 20.01
N PRO A 435 5.18 5.91 20.65
CA PRO A 435 5.74 7.21 20.33
C PRO A 435 6.20 7.31 18.87
N LEU A 436 6.76 6.23 18.32
CA LEU A 436 7.17 6.17 16.92
C LEU A 436 5.98 6.39 15.97
N ASN A 437 4.84 5.75 16.22
CA ASN A 437 3.63 5.92 15.43
C ASN A 437 3.05 7.33 15.55
N VAL A 438 3.06 7.92 16.75
CA VAL A 438 2.59 9.31 16.94
C VAL A 438 3.46 10.28 16.15
N LEU A 439 4.79 10.10 16.19
CA LEU A 439 5.71 10.92 15.41
C LEU A 439 5.47 10.74 13.91
N LEU A 440 5.42 9.51 13.41
CA LEU A 440 5.21 9.22 11.98
C LEU A 440 3.92 9.84 11.45
N TYR A 441 2.79 9.59 12.12
CA TYR A 441 1.50 10.15 11.73
C TYR A 441 1.42 11.66 11.93
N GLY A 442 2.01 12.19 13.00
CA GLY A 442 2.06 13.63 13.26
C GLY A 442 2.84 14.36 12.18
N VAL A 443 4.03 13.87 11.81
CA VAL A 443 4.86 14.42 10.74
C VAL A 443 4.14 14.38 9.40
N GLU A 444 3.48 13.25 9.11
CA GLU A 444 2.70 13.11 7.89
C GLU A 444 1.57 14.15 7.81
N ASN A 445 0.84 14.35 8.91
CA ASN A 445 -0.26 15.32 8.97
C ASN A 445 0.23 16.77 8.95
N VAL A 446 1.34 17.10 9.62
CA VAL A 446 1.97 18.43 9.54
C VAL A 446 2.37 18.72 8.10
N THR A 447 3.07 17.79 7.46
CA THR A 447 3.54 17.96 6.08
C THR A 447 2.36 18.14 5.12
N PHE A 448 1.28 17.38 5.31
CA PHE A 448 0.05 17.51 4.54
C PHE A 448 -0.66 18.86 4.78
N LEU A 449 -0.80 19.31 6.03
CA LEU A 449 -1.46 20.58 6.35
C LEU A 449 -0.68 21.79 5.82
N ILE A 450 0.66 21.72 5.82
CA ILE A 450 1.49 22.78 5.22
C ILE A 450 1.41 22.75 3.69
N TYR A 451 1.38 21.55 3.11
CA TYR A 451 1.37 21.38 1.66
C TYR A 451 0.34 20.33 1.23
N PRO A 452 -0.94 20.73 1.11
CA PRO A 452 -2.00 19.81 0.75
C PRO A 452 -1.74 19.26 -0.65
N VAL A 453 -1.54 17.95 -0.72
CA VAL A 453 -1.46 17.21 -1.97
C VAL A 453 -2.73 16.36 -2.01
N ARG A 454 -3.62 16.62 -2.97
CA ARG A 454 -4.76 15.73 -3.18
C ARG A 454 -4.22 14.38 -3.64
N ILE A 455 -4.69 13.31 -3.01
CA ILE A 455 -4.53 11.95 -3.51
C ILE A 455 -5.49 11.81 -4.71
N ALA A 456 -5.19 12.54 -5.80
CA ALA A 456 -5.86 12.33 -7.07
C ALA A 456 -5.25 11.07 -7.69
N ALA A 457 -6.07 10.28 -8.40
CA ALA A 457 -5.57 9.19 -9.23
C ALA A 457 -4.52 9.77 -10.17
N SER A 458 -3.23 9.52 -9.90
CA SER A 458 -2.15 10.06 -10.72
C SER A 458 -2.30 9.50 -12.12
N THR A 459 -2.16 10.35 -13.14
CA THR A 459 -2.10 9.85 -14.51
C THR A 459 -0.82 9.01 -14.62
N PRO A 460 -0.88 7.74 -15.07
CA PRO A 460 0.32 6.94 -15.27
C PRO A 460 1.34 7.70 -16.11
N GLY A 461 2.53 7.94 -15.55
CA GLY A 461 3.62 8.70 -16.16
C GLY A 461 3.71 10.19 -15.78
N ASP A 462 2.93 10.70 -14.83
CA ASP A 462 3.14 12.05 -14.29
C ASP A 462 4.34 12.08 -13.33
N PHE A 463 5.52 12.27 -13.89
CA PHE A 463 6.78 12.35 -13.14
C PHE A 463 6.84 13.55 -12.18
N GLN A 464 6.05 14.60 -12.42
CA GLN A 464 6.04 15.76 -11.53
C GLN A 464 5.31 15.45 -10.23
N HIS A 465 4.19 14.73 -10.30
CA HIS A 465 3.51 14.22 -9.12
C HIS A 465 4.38 13.24 -8.35
N PHE A 466 5.06 12.32 -9.05
CA PHE A 466 6.00 11.40 -8.42
C PHE A 466 7.15 12.16 -7.72
N GLY A 467 7.78 13.12 -8.39
CA GLY A 467 8.84 13.95 -7.83
C GLY A 467 8.38 14.76 -6.61
N ARG A 468 7.19 15.37 -6.67
CA ARG A 468 6.56 16.06 -5.53
C ARG A 468 6.33 15.10 -4.35
N GLN A 469 5.84 13.90 -4.61
CA GLN A 469 5.64 12.87 -3.59
C GLN A 469 6.98 12.41 -2.98
N MET A 470 8.01 12.24 -3.80
CA MET A 470 9.36 11.88 -3.33
C MET A 470 9.99 12.99 -2.48
N MET A 471 9.87 14.26 -2.86
CA MET A 471 10.33 15.37 -2.03
C MET A 471 9.62 15.43 -0.68
N MET A 472 8.30 15.23 -0.69
CA MET A 472 7.50 15.19 0.54
C MET A 472 7.91 14.00 1.41
N MET A 473 8.16 12.84 0.80
CA MET A 473 8.67 11.66 1.51
C MET A 473 10.06 11.93 2.10
N MET A 474 10.96 12.56 1.35
CA MET A 474 12.32 12.90 1.80
C MET A 474 12.29 13.89 2.97
N ALA A 475 11.46 14.93 2.90
CA ALA A 475 11.27 15.88 3.99
C ALA A 475 10.73 15.19 5.26
N LYS A 476 9.74 14.30 5.11
CA LYS A 476 9.20 13.49 6.22
C LYS A 476 10.28 12.59 6.84
N MET A 477 11.05 11.89 6.00
CA MET A 477 12.12 10.99 6.46
C MET A 477 13.24 11.74 7.16
N LEU A 478 13.64 12.92 6.65
CA LEU A 478 14.67 13.75 7.27
C LEU A 478 14.21 14.29 8.62
N PHE A 479 12.98 14.78 8.71
CA PHE A 479 12.42 15.25 9.98
C PHE A 479 12.34 14.12 11.02
N LEU A 480 11.89 12.93 10.61
CA LEU A 480 11.87 11.75 11.48
C LEU A 480 13.28 11.33 11.89
N ALA A 481 14.25 11.32 10.95
CA ALA A 481 15.62 10.95 11.21
C ALA A 481 16.30 11.88 12.21
N VAL A 482 15.99 13.19 12.19
CA VAL A 482 16.49 14.14 13.18
C VAL A 482 15.95 13.81 14.58
N ILE A 483 14.65 13.57 14.73
CA ILE A 483 14.03 13.28 16.04
C ILE A 483 14.53 11.93 16.58
N VAL A 484 14.46 10.87 15.77
CA VAL A 484 14.90 9.53 16.16
C VAL A 484 16.41 9.54 16.40
N GLY A 485 17.18 10.18 15.53
CA GLY A 485 18.64 10.31 15.67
C GLY A 485 19.05 11.02 16.96
N PHE A 486 18.35 12.10 17.34
CA PHE A 486 18.59 12.79 18.61
C PHE A 486 18.26 11.90 19.81
N ALA A 487 17.15 11.18 19.77
CA ALA A 487 16.77 10.24 20.82
C ALA A 487 17.77 9.08 20.95
N THR A 488 18.22 8.51 19.84
CA THR A 488 19.25 7.46 19.80
C THR A 488 20.58 7.99 20.32
N ALA A 489 21.03 9.17 19.88
CA ALA A 489 22.27 9.78 20.35
C ALA A 489 22.25 10.04 21.86
N GLY A 490 21.15 10.57 22.39
CA GLY A 490 20.97 10.76 23.82
C GLY A 490 20.94 9.44 24.60
N GLY A 491 20.29 8.40 24.06
CA GLY A 491 20.30 7.06 24.65
C GLY A 491 21.69 6.43 24.66
N VAL A 492 22.47 6.57 23.57
CA VAL A 492 23.85 6.08 23.49
C VAL A 492 24.75 6.85 24.47
N ALA A 493 24.61 8.17 24.57
CA ALA A 493 25.35 8.97 25.53
C ALA A 493 25.05 8.52 26.97
N ALA A 494 23.78 8.31 27.31
CA ALA A 494 23.38 7.80 28.62
C ALA A 494 23.93 6.39 28.90
N TYR A 495 23.91 5.51 27.90
CA TYR A 495 24.51 4.17 27.99
C TYR A 495 26.00 4.26 28.35
N VAL A 496 26.76 5.12 27.66
CA VAL A 496 28.21 5.27 27.90
C VAL A 496 28.49 5.91 29.26
N LEU A 497 27.77 6.99 29.62
CA LEU A 497 28.01 7.76 30.83
C LEU A 497 27.58 7.02 32.11
N LEU A 498 26.54 6.19 32.05
CA LEU A 498 26.00 5.44 33.20
C LEU A 498 26.57 4.01 33.29
N GLY A 499 27.81 3.82 32.85
CA GLY A 499 28.54 2.56 33.05
C GLY A 499 28.04 1.39 32.19
N LYS A 500 27.65 1.65 30.93
CA LYS A 500 27.16 0.64 29.97
C LYS A 500 25.85 -0.03 30.37
N SER A 501 24.99 0.68 31.11
CA SER A 501 23.63 0.21 31.44
C SER A 501 22.68 0.38 30.26
N THR A 502 22.23 -0.74 29.67
CA THR A 502 21.26 -0.77 28.56
C THR A 502 19.91 -0.18 28.96
N ALA A 503 19.46 -0.45 30.18
CA ALA A 503 18.20 0.07 30.71
C ALA A 503 18.21 1.61 30.78
N ALA A 504 19.31 2.20 31.27
CA ALA A 504 19.45 3.65 31.35
C ALA A 504 19.43 4.30 29.95
N GLY A 505 20.13 3.70 28.98
CA GLY A 505 20.12 4.17 27.59
C GLY A 505 18.73 4.12 26.96
N LEU A 506 17.99 3.03 27.16
CA LEU A 506 16.63 2.87 26.64
C LEU A 506 15.64 3.85 27.28
N ILE A 507 15.72 4.06 28.60
CA ILE A 507 14.85 5.02 29.31
C ILE A 507 15.09 6.43 28.77
N VAL A 508 16.35 6.85 28.63
CA VAL A 508 16.67 8.18 28.11
C VAL A 508 16.20 8.32 26.66
N ALA A 509 16.45 7.33 25.81
CA ALA A 509 15.96 7.34 24.42
C ALA A 509 14.42 7.45 24.37
N TRP A 510 13.70 6.69 25.20
CA TRP A 510 12.25 6.73 25.26
C TRP A 510 11.73 8.09 25.74
N CYS A 511 12.33 8.66 26.79
CA CYS A 511 12.00 10.00 27.28
C CYS A 511 12.19 11.08 26.21
N LEU A 512 13.29 11.02 25.45
CA LEU A 512 13.56 11.94 24.35
C LEU A 512 12.57 11.78 23.18
N LEU A 513 12.16 10.55 22.86
CA LEU A 513 11.09 10.32 21.89
C LEU A 513 9.76 10.90 22.36
N MET A 514 9.42 10.72 23.64
CA MET A 514 8.21 11.30 24.23
C MET A 514 8.23 12.83 24.23
N LEU A 515 9.40 13.45 24.40
CA LEU A 515 9.56 14.90 24.19
C LEU A 515 9.21 15.30 22.75
N GLY A 516 9.68 14.54 21.77
CA GLY A 516 9.30 14.73 20.36
C GLY A 516 7.79 14.58 20.14
N VAL A 517 7.16 13.60 20.78
CA VAL A 517 5.70 13.41 20.75
C VAL A 517 4.96 14.60 21.37
N ALA A 518 5.45 15.12 22.49
CA ALA A 518 4.89 16.32 23.12
C ALA A 518 4.99 17.55 22.20
N GLY A 519 6.02 17.63 21.35
CA GLY A 519 6.19 18.70 20.37
C GLY A 519 5.36 18.55 19.10
N ILE A 520 5.15 17.33 18.60
CA ILE A 520 4.48 17.12 17.30
C ILE A 520 2.98 17.44 17.35
N LEU A 521 2.29 17.15 18.45
CA LEU A 521 0.85 17.40 18.58
C LEU A 521 0.50 18.91 18.52
N PRO A 522 1.18 19.80 19.28
CA PRO A 522 1.05 21.24 19.10
C PRO A 522 1.38 21.71 17.68
N LEU A 523 2.39 21.11 17.03
CA LEU A 523 2.77 21.45 15.66
C LEU A 523 1.64 21.13 14.66
N VAL A 524 1.01 19.96 14.79
CA VAL A 524 -0.17 19.58 14.00
C VAL A 524 -1.30 20.57 14.25
N ALA A 525 -1.58 20.92 15.51
CA ALA A 525 -2.64 21.86 15.87
C ALA A 525 -2.40 23.26 15.30
N TRP A 526 -1.15 23.73 15.33
CA TRP A 526 -0.72 24.99 14.72
C TRP A 526 -0.88 24.96 13.19
N ALA A 527 -0.47 23.87 12.54
CA ALA A 527 -0.63 23.71 11.10
C ALA A 527 -2.11 23.70 10.70
N PHE A 528 -2.95 23.04 11.49
CA PHE A 528 -4.41 23.03 11.31
C PHE A 528 -5.01 24.43 11.44
N GLN A 529 -4.60 25.22 12.44
CA GLN A 529 -5.07 26.61 12.57
C GLN A 529 -4.72 27.46 11.34
N ARG A 530 -3.48 27.35 10.83
CA ARG A 530 -3.01 28.11 9.66
C ARG A 530 -3.55 27.60 8.32
N PHE A 531 -4.12 26.41 8.28
CA PHE A 531 -4.63 25.81 7.05
C PHE A 531 -5.72 26.69 6.39
N ASP A 532 -5.43 27.30 5.25
CA ASP A 532 -6.42 28.11 4.53
C ASP A 532 -7.19 27.22 3.54
N VAL A 533 -8.47 26.98 3.84
CA VAL A 533 -9.31 26.09 3.01
C VAL A 533 -9.57 26.69 1.64
N SER A 534 -9.69 28.03 1.54
CA SER A 534 -10.02 28.73 0.31
C SER A 534 -8.93 28.57 -0.78
N ARG A 535 -7.66 28.60 -0.38
CA ARG A 535 -6.52 28.39 -1.29
C ARG A 535 -6.42 26.95 -1.81
N SER A 536 -6.89 25.98 -1.03
CA SER A 536 -6.83 24.54 -1.37
C SER A 536 -7.97 24.07 -2.30
N LEU A 537 -9.05 24.84 -2.39
CA LEU A 537 -10.16 24.57 -3.31
C LEU A 537 -9.86 25.06 -4.74
N ALA A 538 -8.97 26.04 -4.89
CA ALA A 538 -8.58 26.63 -6.17
C ALA A 538 -7.45 25.89 -6.91
N SER A 539 -6.76 24.96 -6.24
CA SER A 539 -5.70 24.09 -6.81
C SER A 539 -6.14 22.65 -6.94
#